data_AF-A0A3N2S8B0-F1
#
_entry.id   AF-A0A3N2S8B0-F1
#
_cell.length_a   1.000
_cell.length_b   1.000
_cell.length_c   1.000
_cell.angle_alpha   90.00
_cell.angle_beta   90.00
_cell.angle_gamma   90.00
#
_symmetry.space_group_name_H-M   'P 1'
#
loop_
_entity.id
_entity.type
_entity.pdbx_description
1 polymer ?
#
loop_
_entity_poly.entity_id
_entity_poly.type
_entity_poly.pdbx_seq_one_letter_code
_entity_poly.pdbx_strand_id
1 'polypeptide(L)'
;MDIVYQLVNGLSGLPAQESRLARFFLDNFAQIPEASIEELAAKAGVSPATLQHFSRSIGCADLNDFIGQVRHQQQENRLKTTAAPMLGDAAWVDTGTLQKLAKNAGIGSEILDRFSHSIGRDGSDDILSLIRQRLQDFSQQESRVAQTILSDVAFAASATIDQLATAAGVSPATITRFARAAGCDDIRDLRMKLAQASAPVASGDMPGPWRERLNQIQYSLNAQLHELSPAAVERAASLLKQAKAVHIFSASTADNPFASVLQYRLLTQGYPANVCQDPALMGITASMLGAGQVLVVFAGTPPGSALIAAVHQARWAGADIIVIGQQESALSHQQNVTLPLNDARYGSLLIVDLICDSM
;
A
#
# COMPACT_ATOMS: atom_id res chain seq x y z
N MET A 1 -2.05 2.43 -43.69
CA MET A 1 -1.63 3.69 -43.01
C MET A 1 -2.82 4.14 -42.19
N ASP A 2 -2.60 4.54 -40.94
CA ASP A 2 -3.68 4.96 -40.03
C ASP A 2 -4.34 6.24 -40.57
N ILE A 3 -5.66 6.24 -40.69
CA ILE A 3 -6.43 7.39 -41.20
C ILE A 3 -6.26 8.62 -40.28
N VAL A 4 -6.04 8.41 -38.98
CA VAL A 4 -5.72 9.48 -38.03
C VAL A 4 -4.34 10.06 -38.34
N TYR A 5 -3.37 9.22 -38.67
CA TYR A 5 -2.05 9.68 -39.10
C TYR A 5 -2.13 10.47 -40.41
N GLN A 6 -2.97 10.04 -41.37
CA GLN A 6 -3.20 10.78 -42.62
C GLN A 6 -3.88 12.14 -42.38
N LEU A 7 -4.85 12.21 -41.47
CA LEU A 7 -5.52 13.46 -41.09
C LEU A 7 -4.56 14.42 -40.37
N VAL A 8 -3.71 13.91 -39.47
CA VAL A 8 -2.73 14.72 -38.71
C VAL A 8 -1.57 15.19 -39.60
N ASN A 9 -1.03 14.30 -40.43
CA ASN A 9 0.10 14.61 -41.30
C ASN A 9 -0.34 15.42 -42.55
N GLY A 10 -1.61 15.30 -42.95
CA GLY A 10 -2.24 16.16 -43.95
C GLY A 10 -2.34 17.63 -43.52
N LEU A 11 -2.27 17.95 -42.22
CA LEU A 11 -2.29 19.33 -41.74
C LEU A 11 -1.03 20.14 -42.16
N SER A 12 0.10 19.47 -42.44
CA SER A 12 1.39 20.15 -42.67
C SER A 12 1.63 20.70 -44.09
N GLY A 13 0.64 20.66 -45.00
CA GLY A 13 0.82 21.17 -46.36
C GLY A 13 -0.44 21.50 -47.16
N LEU A 14 -1.64 21.45 -46.54
CA LEU A 14 -2.91 21.64 -47.23
C LEU A 14 -3.45 23.08 -47.13
N PRO A 15 -4.28 23.54 -48.11
CA PRO A 15 -4.96 24.83 -48.04
C PRO A 15 -5.74 25.03 -46.73
N ALA A 16 -5.93 26.30 -46.31
CA ALA A 16 -6.57 26.65 -45.03
C ALA A 16 -8.00 26.11 -44.85
N GLN A 17 -8.69 25.75 -45.94
CA GLN A 17 -10.01 25.14 -45.90
C GLN A 17 -9.93 23.62 -45.63
N GLU A 18 -8.96 22.94 -46.24
CA GLU A 18 -8.73 21.50 -46.04
C GLU A 18 -8.13 21.20 -44.66
N SER A 19 -7.28 22.09 -44.14
CA SER A 19 -6.78 21.99 -42.76
C SER A 19 -7.91 22.12 -41.72
N ARG A 20 -8.91 22.97 -42.00
CA ARG A 20 -10.12 23.08 -41.16
C ARG A 20 -10.97 21.83 -41.23
N LEU A 21 -11.11 21.22 -42.42
CA LEU A 21 -11.84 19.96 -42.59
C LEU A 21 -11.14 18.80 -41.87
N ALA A 22 -9.81 18.68 -41.98
CA ALA A 22 -9.05 17.67 -41.25
C ALA A 22 -9.25 17.81 -39.73
N ARG A 23 -9.21 19.04 -39.19
CA ARG A 23 -9.46 19.30 -37.78
C ARG A 23 -10.90 18.99 -37.37
N PHE A 24 -11.88 19.39 -38.19
CA PHE A 24 -13.29 19.04 -37.98
C PHE A 24 -13.50 17.52 -37.90
N PHE A 25 -12.89 16.75 -38.80
CA PHE A 25 -12.99 15.29 -38.78
C PHE A 25 -12.26 14.66 -37.58
N LEU A 26 -11.14 15.23 -37.12
CA LEU A 26 -10.49 14.79 -35.90
C LEU A 26 -11.35 15.06 -34.66
N ASP A 27 -11.97 16.24 -34.57
CA ASP A 27 -12.81 16.64 -33.43
C ASP A 27 -14.14 15.85 -33.39
N ASN A 28 -14.64 15.40 -34.55
CA ASN A 28 -15.91 14.67 -34.67
C ASN A 28 -15.73 13.19 -35.05
N PHE A 29 -14.53 12.64 -34.86
CA PHE A 29 -14.12 11.35 -35.42
C PHE A 29 -15.08 10.20 -35.08
N ALA A 30 -15.67 10.21 -33.88
CA ALA A 30 -16.63 9.20 -33.41
C ALA A 30 -17.93 9.17 -34.24
N GLN A 31 -18.41 10.31 -34.70
CA GLN A 31 -19.73 10.47 -35.32
C GLN A 31 -19.71 10.35 -36.85
N ILE A 32 -18.52 10.24 -37.46
CA ILE A 32 -18.35 10.23 -38.92
C ILE A 32 -19.08 9.04 -39.59
N PRO A 33 -18.99 7.79 -39.10
CA PRO A 33 -19.53 6.64 -39.83
C PRO A 33 -21.06 6.51 -39.79
N GLU A 34 -21.72 7.30 -38.94
CA GLU A 34 -23.17 7.29 -38.70
C GLU A 34 -23.89 8.44 -39.43
N ALA A 35 -23.15 9.47 -39.86
CA ALA A 35 -23.70 10.64 -40.53
C ALA A 35 -23.76 10.46 -42.05
N SER A 36 -24.80 11.01 -42.68
CA SER A 36 -24.89 11.06 -44.14
C SER A 36 -23.89 12.07 -44.73
N ILE A 37 -23.58 11.95 -46.02
CA ILE A 37 -22.68 12.88 -46.72
C ILE A 37 -23.19 14.32 -46.61
N GLU A 38 -24.50 14.50 -46.69
CA GLU A 38 -25.18 15.80 -46.63
C GLU A 38 -25.12 16.39 -45.20
N GLU A 39 -25.26 15.54 -44.18
CA GLU A 39 -25.12 15.94 -42.78
C GLU A 39 -23.69 16.31 -42.42
N LEU A 40 -22.70 15.55 -42.90
CA LEU A 40 -21.28 15.86 -42.71
C LEU A 40 -20.91 17.17 -43.38
N ALA A 41 -21.40 17.40 -44.61
CA ALA A 41 -21.18 18.64 -45.34
C ALA A 41 -21.80 19.84 -44.60
N ALA A 42 -23.04 19.69 -44.11
CA ALA A 42 -23.72 20.71 -43.34
C ALA A 42 -23.01 21.03 -42.02
N LYS A 43 -22.60 20.00 -41.25
CA LYS A 43 -21.87 20.19 -39.98
C LYS A 43 -20.49 20.80 -40.18
N ALA A 44 -19.81 20.48 -41.27
CA ALA A 44 -18.51 21.06 -41.62
C ALA A 44 -18.62 22.45 -42.27
N GLY A 45 -19.83 22.91 -42.60
CA GLY A 45 -20.06 24.20 -43.26
C GLY A 45 -19.53 24.27 -44.69
N VAL A 46 -19.47 23.13 -45.40
CA VAL A 46 -18.95 23.03 -46.76
C VAL A 46 -19.91 22.30 -47.70
N SER A 47 -19.70 22.37 -49.01
CA SER A 47 -20.48 21.59 -49.97
C SER A 47 -20.06 20.11 -49.98
N PRO A 48 -20.96 19.18 -50.33
CA PRO A 48 -20.61 17.76 -50.51
C PRO A 48 -19.46 17.53 -51.50
N ALA A 49 -19.36 18.36 -52.55
CA ALA A 49 -18.26 18.32 -53.51
C ALA A 49 -16.90 18.67 -52.87
N THR A 50 -16.88 19.57 -51.88
CA THR A 50 -15.67 19.93 -51.15
C THR A 50 -15.18 18.76 -50.28
N LEU A 51 -16.10 18.00 -49.68
CA LEU A 51 -15.75 16.80 -48.92
C LEU A 51 -15.16 15.69 -49.81
N GLN A 52 -15.71 15.53 -51.02
CA GLN A 52 -15.15 14.59 -52.00
C GLN A 52 -13.76 14.99 -52.48
N HIS A 53 -13.50 16.30 -52.62
CA HIS A 53 -12.16 16.79 -52.96
C HIS A 53 -11.18 16.52 -51.82
N PHE A 54 -11.60 16.83 -50.58
CA PHE A 54 -10.80 16.61 -49.38
C PHE A 54 -10.45 15.14 -49.17
N SER A 55 -11.39 14.19 -49.35
CA SER A 55 -11.08 12.76 -49.17
C SER A 55 -10.00 12.28 -50.15
N ARG A 56 -9.96 12.83 -51.36
CA ARG A 56 -8.89 12.56 -52.33
C ARG A 56 -7.57 13.21 -51.95
N SER A 57 -7.58 14.43 -51.38
CA SER A 57 -6.35 15.13 -51.00
C SER A 57 -5.62 14.47 -49.84
N ILE A 58 -6.34 13.78 -48.95
CA ILE A 58 -5.76 12.97 -47.86
C ILE A 58 -5.40 11.53 -48.28
N GLY A 59 -5.62 11.18 -49.56
CA GLY A 59 -5.18 9.92 -50.15
C GLY A 59 -6.22 8.79 -50.16
N CYS A 60 -7.51 9.07 -49.92
CA CYS A 60 -8.59 8.11 -50.12
C CYS A 60 -9.09 8.15 -51.58
N ALA A 61 -9.64 7.04 -52.08
CA ALA A 61 -10.17 6.99 -53.45
C ALA A 61 -11.42 7.87 -53.62
N ASP A 62 -12.29 7.85 -52.62
CA ASP A 62 -13.48 8.67 -52.51
C ASP A 62 -13.90 8.85 -51.03
N LEU A 63 -15.02 9.53 -50.81
CA LEU A 63 -15.53 9.78 -49.46
C LEU A 63 -16.05 8.51 -48.76
N ASN A 64 -16.51 7.51 -49.51
CA ASN A 64 -16.97 6.24 -48.94
C ASN A 64 -15.79 5.39 -48.45
N ASP A 65 -14.68 5.40 -49.18
CA ASP A 65 -13.40 4.82 -48.77
C ASP A 65 -12.88 5.50 -47.48
N PHE A 66 -12.92 6.84 -47.42
CA PHE A 66 -12.59 7.58 -46.21
C PHE A 66 -13.43 7.13 -44.99
N ILE A 67 -14.77 7.09 -45.14
CA ILE A 67 -15.67 6.65 -44.07
C ILE A 67 -15.42 5.18 -43.69
N GLY A 68 -15.12 4.33 -44.67
CA GLY A 68 -14.75 2.92 -44.47
C GLY A 68 -13.48 2.78 -43.64
N GLN A 69 -12.45 3.57 -43.93
CA GLN A 69 -11.19 3.58 -43.19
C GLN A 69 -11.37 4.13 -41.76
N VAL A 70 -12.19 5.16 -41.58
CA VAL A 70 -12.57 5.66 -40.24
C VAL A 70 -13.30 4.58 -39.44
N ARG A 71 -14.24 3.85 -40.05
CA ARG A 71 -14.95 2.75 -39.39
C ARG A 71 -14.02 1.60 -38.99
N HIS A 72 -13.09 1.23 -39.87
CA HIS A 72 -12.08 0.20 -39.59
C HIS A 72 -11.16 0.63 -38.45
N GLN A 73 -10.70 1.88 -38.45
CA GLN A 73 -9.87 2.45 -37.39
C GLN A 73 -10.59 2.48 -36.04
N GLN A 74 -11.89 2.83 -36.02
CA GLN A 74 -12.70 2.80 -34.80
C GLN A 74 -12.88 1.37 -34.27
N GLN A 75 -13.05 0.37 -35.15
CA GLN A 75 -13.15 -1.03 -34.75
C GLN A 75 -11.81 -1.56 -34.22
N GLU A 76 -10.69 -1.26 -34.87
CA GLU A 76 -9.35 -1.60 -34.35
C GLU A 76 -9.08 -0.93 -33.01
N ASN A 77 -9.46 0.34 -32.82
CA ASN A 77 -9.36 0.99 -31.53
C ASN A 77 -10.29 0.35 -30.50
N ARG A 78 -11.53 -0.04 -30.82
CA ARG A 78 -12.38 -0.79 -29.88
C ARG A 78 -11.77 -2.12 -29.46
N LEU A 79 -11.13 -2.84 -30.38
CA LEU A 79 -10.45 -4.11 -30.10
C LEU A 79 -9.18 -3.91 -29.25
N LYS A 80 -8.41 -2.83 -29.49
CA LYS A 80 -7.27 -2.42 -28.64
C LYS A 80 -7.69 -1.81 -27.29
N THR A 81 -8.89 -1.25 -27.21
CA THR A 81 -9.50 -0.70 -25.97
C THR A 81 -10.33 -1.77 -25.24
N THR A 82 -9.86 -3.01 -25.26
CA THR A 82 -9.96 -3.87 -24.08
C THR A 82 -8.71 -3.67 -23.23
N ALA A 83 -8.38 -2.40 -22.97
CA ALA A 83 -7.69 -2.11 -21.72
C ALA A 83 -8.68 -2.56 -20.64
N ALA A 84 -8.34 -3.64 -19.92
CA ALA A 84 -8.93 -3.90 -18.63
C ALA A 84 -9.00 -2.54 -17.90
N PRO A 85 -10.12 -2.19 -17.24
CA PRO A 85 -10.07 -1.06 -16.31
C PRO A 85 -8.86 -1.34 -15.44
N MET A 86 -7.88 -0.42 -15.44
CA MET A 86 -6.82 -0.47 -14.45
C MET A 86 -7.54 -0.51 -13.12
N LEU A 87 -7.58 -1.69 -12.53
CA LEU A 87 -8.10 -1.90 -11.20
C LEU A 87 -7.06 -1.25 -10.29
N GLY A 88 -7.25 0.04 -10.07
CA GLY A 88 -6.30 0.91 -9.42
C GLY A 88 -6.85 2.30 -9.53
N ASP A 89 -7.40 2.81 -8.43
CA ASP A 89 -7.57 4.24 -8.25
C ASP A 89 -6.29 4.95 -8.69
N ALA A 90 -6.42 6.17 -9.19
CA ALA A 90 -5.30 7.09 -9.39
C ALA A 90 -4.57 7.46 -8.08
N ALA A 91 -4.60 6.59 -7.06
CA ALA A 91 -3.87 6.63 -5.80
C ALA A 91 -2.40 6.17 -5.95
N TRP A 92 -2.01 5.56 -7.08
CA TRP A 92 -0.64 5.09 -7.33
C TRP A 92 0.26 6.08 -8.09
N VAL A 93 -0.29 7.21 -8.55
CA VAL A 93 0.52 8.19 -9.27
C VAL A 93 1.16 9.12 -8.26
N ASP A 94 2.48 9.02 -8.10
CA ASP A 94 3.24 9.94 -7.27
C ASP A 94 2.99 11.39 -7.73
N THR A 95 3.04 12.33 -6.78
CA THR A 95 2.78 13.75 -7.02
C THR A 95 3.67 14.33 -8.12
N GLY A 96 4.90 13.82 -8.27
CA GLY A 96 5.82 14.20 -9.34
C GLY A 96 5.36 13.75 -10.72
N THR A 97 4.76 12.57 -10.82
CA THR A 97 4.16 12.05 -12.06
C THR A 97 2.87 12.79 -12.41
N LEU A 98 2.02 13.14 -11.43
CA LEU A 98 0.87 14.00 -11.67
C LEU A 98 1.29 15.39 -12.17
N GLN A 99 2.33 15.99 -11.59
CA GLN A 99 2.87 17.28 -12.02
C GLN A 99 3.38 17.23 -13.47
N LYS A 100 4.06 16.15 -13.84
CA LYS A 100 4.56 15.93 -15.21
C LYS A 100 3.42 15.77 -16.21
N LEU A 101 2.40 15.01 -15.85
CA LEU A 101 1.21 14.82 -16.68
C LEU A 101 0.43 16.12 -16.86
N ALA A 102 0.23 16.88 -15.76
CA ALA A 102 -0.42 18.18 -15.78
C ALA A 102 0.35 19.18 -16.66
N LYS A 103 1.68 19.22 -16.54
CA LYS A 103 2.55 20.07 -17.38
C LYS A 103 2.44 19.70 -18.86
N ASN A 104 2.42 18.41 -19.20
CA ASN A 104 2.24 17.95 -20.58
C ASN A 104 0.85 18.26 -21.13
N ALA A 105 -0.16 18.37 -20.27
CA ALA A 105 -1.53 18.76 -20.61
C ALA A 105 -1.77 20.30 -20.58
N GLY A 106 -0.74 21.10 -20.28
CA GLY A 106 -0.86 22.56 -20.20
C GLY A 106 -1.59 23.08 -18.95
N ILE A 107 -1.75 22.23 -17.92
CA ILE A 107 -2.40 22.58 -16.65
C ILE A 107 -1.33 23.15 -15.70
N GLY A 108 -1.55 24.38 -15.21
CA GLY A 108 -0.69 25.01 -14.21
C GLY A 108 -0.78 24.32 -12.84
N SER A 109 0.33 24.32 -12.09
CA SER A 109 0.41 23.68 -10.75
C SER A 109 -0.67 24.18 -9.79
N GLU A 110 -1.02 25.46 -9.88
CA GLU A 110 -2.03 26.10 -9.04
C GLU A 110 -3.46 25.57 -9.30
N ILE A 111 -3.76 25.14 -10.53
CA ILE A 111 -5.04 24.49 -10.86
C ILE A 111 -5.07 23.07 -10.30
N LEU A 112 -3.92 22.38 -10.33
CA LEU A 112 -3.78 21.05 -9.76
C LEU A 112 -3.94 21.09 -8.23
N ASP A 113 -3.34 22.07 -7.56
CA ASP A 113 -3.48 22.27 -6.12
C ASP A 113 -4.93 22.59 -5.73
N ARG A 114 -5.59 23.49 -6.47
CA ARG A 114 -7.01 23.81 -6.26
C ARG A 114 -7.93 22.61 -6.50
N PHE A 115 -7.63 21.80 -7.51
CA PHE A 115 -8.40 20.61 -7.82
C PHE A 115 -8.20 19.55 -6.74
N SER A 116 -6.97 19.30 -6.32
CA SER A 116 -6.61 18.43 -5.19
C SER A 116 -7.32 18.85 -3.91
N HIS A 117 -7.34 20.15 -3.60
CA HIS A 117 -8.07 20.70 -2.46
C HIS A 117 -9.59 20.49 -2.57
N SER A 118 -10.15 20.69 -3.76
CA SER A 118 -11.56 20.51 -4.06
C SER A 118 -12.03 19.05 -3.95
N ILE A 119 -11.15 18.08 -4.22
CA ILE A 119 -11.45 16.64 -4.10
C ILE A 119 -10.95 16.03 -2.78
N GLY A 120 -10.46 16.85 -1.84
CA GLY A 120 -9.95 16.40 -0.55
C GLY A 120 -8.65 15.58 -0.64
N ARG A 121 -7.88 15.73 -1.73
CA ARG A 121 -6.57 15.10 -1.98
C ARG A 121 -5.41 16.10 -1.86
N ASP A 122 -5.47 17.03 -0.91
CA ASP A 122 -4.25 17.76 -0.53
C ASP A 122 -3.22 16.72 -0.11
N GLY A 123 -2.09 16.71 -0.82
CA GLY A 123 -1.12 15.61 -0.86
C GLY A 123 -0.92 14.96 0.51
N SER A 124 -1.36 13.71 0.62
CA SER A 124 -1.08 12.87 1.78
C SER A 124 0.38 12.39 1.73
N ASP A 125 1.32 13.32 1.78
CA ASP A 125 2.46 13.08 2.64
C ASP A 125 1.92 13.28 4.05
N ASP A 126 1.61 12.15 4.70
CA ASP A 126 1.26 12.09 6.11
C ASP A 126 2.23 13.02 6.88
N ILE A 127 1.69 14.04 7.56
CA ILE A 127 2.48 15.05 8.28
C ILE A 127 3.49 14.38 9.23
N LEU A 128 3.17 13.20 9.76
CA LEU A 128 4.08 12.42 10.60
C LEU A 128 5.26 11.86 9.81
N SER A 129 5.02 11.41 8.58
CA SER A 129 6.06 10.96 7.66
C SER A 129 6.99 12.10 7.25
N LEU A 130 6.46 13.29 6.98
CA LEU A 130 7.27 14.49 6.70
C LEU A 130 8.13 14.90 7.90
N ILE A 131 7.55 14.90 9.11
CA ILE A 131 8.28 15.18 10.35
C ILE A 131 9.39 14.16 10.59
N ARG A 132 9.15 12.86 10.33
CA ARG A 132 10.17 11.81 10.45
C ARG A 132 11.30 11.96 9.45
N GLN A 133 11.00 12.28 8.19
CA GLN A 133 12.02 12.45 7.15
C GLN A 133 12.94 13.64 7.43
N ARG A 134 12.38 14.74 7.95
CA ARG A 134 13.12 15.98 8.24
C ARG A 134 13.66 16.07 9.66
N LEU A 135 13.61 14.97 10.43
CA LEU A 135 14.01 14.99 11.83
C LEU A 135 15.46 15.45 12.05
N GLN A 136 16.33 15.21 11.06
CA GLN A 136 17.75 15.60 11.05
C GLN A 136 17.98 17.03 10.57
N ASP A 137 17.00 17.62 9.87
CA ASP A 137 17.08 19.00 9.33
C ASP A 137 16.58 20.03 10.36
N PHE A 138 15.83 19.59 11.36
CA PHE A 138 15.33 20.45 12.43
C PHE A 138 16.44 20.88 13.39
N SER A 139 16.34 22.10 13.90
CA SER A 139 17.21 22.55 14.99
C SER A 139 17.01 21.70 16.25
N GLN A 140 17.96 21.75 17.19
CA GLN A 140 17.88 20.97 18.42
C GLN A 140 16.57 21.18 19.21
N GLN A 141 16.04 22.40 19.22
CA GLN A 141 14.78 22.70 19.90
C GLN A 141 13.56 22.23 19.11
N GLU A 142 13.58 22.36 17.78
CA GLU A 142 12.52 21.86 16.89
C GLU A 142 12.46 20.33 16.87
N SER A 143 13.61 19.66 16.93
CA SER A 143 13.69 18.20 17.01
C SER A 143 13.06 17.66 18.30
N ARG A 144 13.16 18.37 19.43
CA ARG A 144 12.42 18.02 20.66
C ARG A 144 10.92 18.10 20.48
N VAL A 145 10.44 19.13 19.78
CA VAL A 145 9.01 19.27 19.44
C VAL A 145 8.56 18.13 18.53
N ALA A 146 9.33 17.83 17.48
CA ALA A 146 9.07 16.73 16.57
C ALA A 146 8.98 15.38 17.31
N GLN A 147 9.93 15.08 18.19
CA GLN A 147 9.94 13.85 18.99
C GLN A 147 8.73 13.77 19.93
N THR A 148 8.35 14.87 20.57
CA THR A 148 7.18 14.93 21.46
C THR A 148 5.89 14.65 20.68
N ILE A 149 5.76 15.21 19.48
CA ILE A 149 4.61 14.96 18.59
C ILE A 149 4.59 13.49 18.14
N LEU A 150 5.73 12.93 17.74
CA LEU A 150 5.83 11.55 17.27
C LEU A 150 5.61 10.52 18.38
N SER A 151 5.87 10.88 19.64
CA SER A 151 5.61 10.00 20.78
C SER A 151 4.13 9.93 21.17
N ASP A 152 3.37 11.01 20.98
CA ASP A 152 1.93 11.04 21.28
C ASP A 152 1.20 12.03 20.35
N VAL A 153 0.80 11.50 19.19
CA VAL A 153 0.15 12.28 18.13
C VAL A 153 -1.23 12.77 18.56
N ALA A 154 -1.97 11.94 19.30
CA ALA A 154 -3.32 12.25 19.76
C ALA A 154 -3.32 13.40 20.80
N PHE A 155 -2.36 13.39 21.72
CA PHE A 155 -2.11 14.53 22.60
C PHE A 155 -1.72 15.77 21.80
N ALA A 156 -0.76 15.68 20.88
CA ALA A 156 -0.30 16.83 20.12
C ALA A 156 -1.40 17.49 19.27
N ALA A 157 -2.35 16.71 18.73
CA ALA A 157 -3.50 17.22 18.00
C ALA A 157 -4.46 18.03 18.89
N SER A 158 -4.66 17.60 20.14
CA SER A 158 -5.62 18.19 21.07
C SER A 158 -5.03 19.26 22.00
N ALA A 159 -3.73 19.24 22.25
CA ALA A 159 -3.02 20.14 23.16
C ALA A 159 -3.05 21.62 22.72
N THR A 160 -2.99 22.52 23.71
CA THR A 160 -2.70 23.94 23.47
C THR A 160 -1.21 24.16 23.19
N ILE A 161 -0.86 25.33 22.66
CA ILE A 161 0.56 25.69 22.41
C ILE A 161 1.37 25.60 23.70
N ASP A 162 0.82 26.09 24.81
CA ASP A 162 1.52 26.08 26.10
C ASP A 162 1.71 24.66 26.64
N GLN A 163 0.71 23.79 26.46
CA GLN A 163 0.79 22.38 26.85
C GLN A 163 1.85 21.64 26.03
N LEU A 164 1.87 21.86 24.72
CA LEU A 164 2.85 21.24 23.82
C LEU A 164 4.26 21.78 24.07
N ALA A 165 4.40 23.09 24.32
CA ALA A 165 5.66 23.72 24.69
C ALA A 165 6.21 23.17 26.00
N THR A 166 5.34 22.99 27.00
CA THR A 166 5.70 22.41 28.30
C THR A 166 6.14 20.96 28.15
N ALA A 167 5.38 20.15 27.40
CA ALA A 167 5.71 18.74 27.16
C ALA A 167 7.05 18.58 26.42
N ALA A 168 7.32 19.43 25.44
CA ALA A 168 8.58 19.41 24.68
C ALA A 168 9.75 20.13 25.39
N GLY A 169 9.51 20.82 26.51
CA GLY A 169 10.52 21.59 27.23
C GLY A 169 11.08 22.77 26.41
N VAL A 170 10.22 23.45 25.65
CA VAL A 170 10.59 24.60 24.78
C VAL A 170 9.68 25.80 25.00
N SER A 171 9.99 26.92 24.35
CA SER A 171 9.13 28.11 24.37
C SER A 171 7.94 27.98 23.40
N PRO A 172 6.80 28.64 23.66
CA PRO A 172 5.69 28.73 22.69
C PRO A 172 6.13 29.24 21.31
N ALA A 173 7.08 30.18 21.27
CA ALA A 173 7.63 30.72 20.02
C ALA A 173 8.44 29.68 19.22
N THR A 174 9.00 28.67 19.88
CA THR A 174 9.66 27.53 19.23
C THR A 174 8.63 26.65 18.55
N ILE A 175 7.47 26.41 19.18
CA ILE A 175 6.39 25.63 18.57
C ILE A 175 5.88 26.30 17.29
N THR A 176 5.70 27.63 17.30
CA THR A 176 5.28 28.38 16.10
C THR A 176 6.31 28.31 14.98
N ARG A 177 7.62 28.34 15.32
CA ARG A 177 8.70 28.17 14.34
C ARG A 177 8.73 26.75 13.77
N PHE A 178 8.58 25.74 14.64
CA PHE A 178 8.50 24.35 14.25
C PHE A 178 7.36 24.10 13.26
N ALA A 179 6.16 24.62 13.50
CA ALA A 179 5.02 24.44 12.59
C ALA A 179 5.37 24.89 11.15
N ARG A 180 6.05 26.04 11.02
CA ARG A 180 6.53 26.53 9.72
C ARG A 180 7.65 25.69 9.12
N ALA A 181 8.61 25.27 9.94
CA ALA A 181 9.70 24.40 9.51
C ALA A 181 9.19 23.03 9.03
N ALA A 182 8.12 22.52 9.65
CA ALA A 182 7.43 21.29 9.29
C ALA A 182 6.53 21.43 8.04
N GLY A 183 6.46 22.61 7.41
CA GLY A 183 5.66 22.84 6.20
C GLY A 183 4.19 23.14 6.46
N CYS A 184 3.84 23.59 7.67
CA CYS A 184 2.51 24.11 7.99
C CYS A 184 2.50 25.64 7.98
N ASP A 185 1.36 26.24 7.62
CA ASP A 185 1.23 27.69 7.59
C ASP A 185 1.31 28.30 9.00
N ASP A 186 0.66 27.62 9.95
CA ASP A 186 0.64 27.97 11.36
C ASP A 186 0.41 26.74 12.26
N ILE A 187 0.31 27.01 13.57
CA ILE A 187 0.01 25.99 14.57
C ILE A 187 -1.36 25.34 14.36
N ARG A 188 -2.35 26.07 13.85
CA ARG A 188 -3.72 25.56 13.67
C ARG A 188 -3.75 24.57 12.51
N ASP A 189 -3.05 24.87 11.42
CA ASP A 189 -2.82 23.96 10.30
C ASP A 189 -2.06 22.71 10.77
N LEU A 190 -0.97 22.88 11.53
CA LEU A 190 -0.25 21.75 12.14
C LEU A 190 -1.20 20.87 12.98
N ARG A 191 -2.02 21.46 13.85
CA ARG A 191 -2.99 20.73 14.66
C ARG A 191 -4.06 20.03 13.82
N MET A 192 -4.55 20.66 12.76
CA MET A 192 -5.51 20.03 11.86
C MET A 192 -4.89 18.83 11.14
N LYS A 193 -3.69 18.98 10.58
CA LYS A 193 -2.95 17.89 9.92
C LYS A 193 -2.64 16.76 10.89
N LEU A 194 -2.21 17.08 12.11
CA LEU A 194 -2.01 16.09 13.17
C LEU A 194 -3.33 15.41 13.56
N ALA A 195 -4.44 16.15 13.69
CA ALA A 195 -5.74 15.57 13.98
C ALA A 195 -6.24 14.65 12.85
N GLN A 196 -5.96 14.98 11.59
CA GLN A 196 -6.26 14.13 10.43
C GLN A 196 -5.38 12.87 10.42
N ALA A 197 -4.10 12.98 10.75
CA ALA A 197 -3.19 11.83 10.88
C ALA A 197 -3.48 10.97 12.13
N SER A 198 -4.03 11.58 13.19
CA SER A 198 -4.50 10.90 14.41
C SER A 198 -5.86 10.23 14.21
N ALA A 199 -6.68 10.79 13.32
CA ALA A 199 -7.98 10.24 13.03
C ALA A 199 -7.77 8.89 12.33
N PRO A 200 -8.56 7.85 12.68
CA PRO A 200 -8.60 6.65 11.87
C PRO A 200 -8.90 7.10 10.43
N VAL A 201 -7.98 6.78 9.50
CA VAL A 201 -8.01 7.20 8.09
C VAL A 201 -9.46 7.33 7.66
N ALA A 202 -9.93 8.57 7.46
CA ALA A 202 -11.26 8.83 6.96
C ALA A 202 -11.30 8.19 5.57
N SER A 203 -11.77 6.95 5.55
CA SER A 203 -11.70 6.08 4.40
C SER A 203 -12.83 6.52 3.49
N GLY A 204 -12.58 7.58 2.73
CA GLY A 204 -13.32 7.84 1.51
C GLY A 204 -13.35 6.54 0.71
N ASP A 205 -14.56 6.09 0.37
CA ASP A 205 -14.88 4.95 -0.49
C ASP A 205 -14.62 3.51 -0.03
N MET A 206 -14.17 3.24 1.20
CA MET A 206 -14.08 1.82 1.63
C MET A 206 -15.47 1.23 1.98
N PRO A 207 -15.84 0.05 1.45
CA PRO A 207 -17.05 -0.66 1.86
C PRO A 207 -17.09 -0.87 3.38
N GLY A 208 -18.24 -0.59 4.01
CA GLY A 208 -18.43 -0.69 5.46
C GLY A 208 -17.86 -1.97 6.10
N PRO A 209 -18.16 -3.18 5.57
CA PRO A 209 -17.65 -4.43 6.13
C PRO A 209 -16.11 -4.55 6.10
N TRP A 210 -15.46 -3.95 5.10
CA TRP A 210 -14.00 -3.98 5.00
C TRP A 210 -13.37 -3.03 6.01
N ARG A 211 -13.97 -1.86 6.22
CA ARG A 211 -13.56 -0.91 7.26
C ARG A 211 -13.71 -1.53 8.65
N GLU A 212 -14.83 -2.18 8.93
CA GLU A 212 -15.05 -2.87 10.19
C GLU A 212 -14.00 -3.97 10.42
N ARG A 213 -13.73 -4.78 9.40
CA ARG A 213 -12.68 -5.81 9.47
C ARG A 213 -11.30 -5.21 9.71
N LEU A 214 -10.94 -4.15 9.00
CA LEU A 214 -9.65 -3.48 9.19
C LEU A 214 -9.51 -2.94 10.62
N ASN A 215 -10.54 -2.27 11.13
CA ASN A 215 -10.56 -1.75 12.49
C ASN A 215 -10.43 -2.88 13.53
N GLN A 216 -11.10 -4.02 13.31
CA GLN A 216 -10.97 -5.20 14.18
C GLN A 216 -9.54 -5.77 14.18
N ILE A 217 -8.91 -5.88 13.01
CA ILE A 217 -7.52 -6.34 12.89
C ILE A 217 -6.58 -5.37 13.60
N GLN A 218 -6.69 -4.07 13.33
CA GLN A 218 -5.87 -3.04 13.96
C GLN A 218 -6.01 -3.05 15.49
N TYR A 219 -7.24 -3.14 15.99
CA TYR A 219 -7.51 -3.23 17.42
C TYR A 219 -6.85 -4.48 18.04
N SER A 220 -7.02 -5.64 17.41
CA SER A 220 -6.46 -6.90 17.90
C SER A 220 -4.92 -6.88 17.92
N LEU A 221 -4.29 -6.40 16.84
CA LEU A 221 -2.84 -6.28 16.77
C LEU A 221 -2.28 -5.29 17.79
N ASN A 222 -2.94 -4.14 17.99
CA ASN A 222 -2.54 -3.19 19.01
C ASN A 222 -2.66 -3.79 20.41
N ALA A 223 -3.74 -4.51 20.72
CA ALA A 223 -3.88 -5.19 21.99
C ALA A 223 -2.77 -6.22 22.22
N GLN A 224 -2.46 -7.03 21.19
CA GLN A 224 -1.38 -8.01 21.27
C GLN A 224 0.00 -7.37 21.50
N LEU A 225 0.29 -6.23 20.84
CA LEU A 225 1.54 -5.50 21.05
C LEU A 225 1.71 -4.99 22.50
N HIS A 226 0.60 -4.66 23.17
CA HIS A 226 0.64 -4.25 24.58
C HIS A 226 0.91 -5.42 25.53
N GLU A 227 0.49 -6.64 25.15
CA GLU A 227 0.73 -7.86 25.93
C GLU A 227 2.09 -8.52 25.63
N LEU A 228 2.61 -8.30 24.43
CA LEU A 228 3.92 -8.80 24.02
C LEU A 228 5.04 -8.08 24.75
N SER A 229 5.87 -8.85 25.45
CA SER A 229 7.10 -8.32 26.06
C SER A 229 8.21 -8.21 25.00
N PRO A 230 8.80 -7.02 24.78
CA PRO A 230 9.95 -6.87 23.89
C PRO A 230 11.11 -7.81 24.26
N ALA A 231 11.36 -7.97 25.56
CA ALA A 231 12.40 -8.87 26.07
C ALA A 231 12.12 -10.36 25.75
N ALA A 232 10.85 -10.76 25.65
CA ALA A 232 10.50 -12.12 25.24
C ALA A 232 10.76 -12.35 23.74
N VAL A 233 10.45 -11.35 22.91
CA VAL A 233 10.75 -11.38 21.46
C VAL A 233 12.26 -11.43 21.23
N GLU A 234 13.03 -10.57 21.89
CA GLU A 234 14.50 -10.56 21.80
C GLU A 234 15.12 -11.88 22.26
N ARG A 235 14.57 -12.49 23.33
CA ARG A 235 15.00 -13.81 23.80
C ARG A 235 14.69 -14.90 22.78
N ALA A 236 13.50 -14.89 22.18
CA ALA A 236 13.13 -15.83 21.12
C ALA A 236 14.06 -15.71 19.90
N ALA A 237 14.31 -14.48 19.43
CA ALA A 237 15.23 -14.20 18.33
C ALA A 237 16.67 -14.67 18.65
N SER A 238 17.15 -14.42 19.87
CA SER A 238 18.47 -14.85 20.32
C SER A 238 18.62 -16.38 20.33
N LEU A 239 17.61 -17.10 20.80
CA LEU A 239 17.58 -18.57 20.77
C LEU A 239 17.63 -19.10 19.35
N LEU A 240 16.81 -18.54 18.45
CA LEU A 240 16.78 -18.95 17.03
C LEU A 240 18.10 -18.66 16.32
N LYS A 241 18.74 -17.52 16.61
CA LYS A 241 20.04 -17.14 16.03
C LYS A 241 21.19 -18.07 16.45
N GLN A 242 21.11 -18.62 17.66
CA GLN A 242 22.11 -19.55 18.20
C GLN A 242 21.79 -21.01 17.90
N ALA A 243 20.60 -21.30 17.36
CA ALA A 243 20.12 -22.65 17.11
C ALA A 243 20.92 -23.32 15.99
N LYS A 244 21.36 -24.57 16.24
CA LYS A 244 21.93 -25.44 15.20
C LYS A 244 20.87 -25.90 14.20
N ALA A 245 19.64 -26.05 14.68
CA ALA A 245 18.46 -26.36 13.88
C ALA A 245 17.19 -25.92 14.62
N VAL A 246 16.20 -25.49 13.85
CA VAL A 246 14.88 -25.11 14.32
C VAL A 246 13.85 -26.13 13.83
N HIS A 247 13.04 -26.63 14.75
CA HIS A 247 11.90 -27.49 14.43
C HIS A 247 10.61 -26.73 14.75
N ILE A 248 9.63 -26.81 13.87
CA ILE A 248 8.38 -26.06 13.99
C ILE A 248 7.22 -27.03 13.99
N PHE A 249 6.45 -27.04 15.08
CA PHE A 249 5.20 -27.79 15.22
C PHE A 249 4.00 -26.84 15.26
N SER A 250 2.84 -27.37 14.90
CA SER A 250 1.58 -26.64 14.89
C SER A 250 0.52 -27.41 15.68
N ALA A 251 -0.26 -26.72 16.49
CA ALA A 251 -1.39 -27.30 17.23
C ALA A 251 -2.55 -27.67 16.30
N SER A 252 -2.74 -26.90 15.23
CA SER A 252 -3.81 -27.11 14.26
C SER A 252 -3.32 -26.88 12.83
N THR A 253 -4.03 -27.47 11.87
CA THR A 253 -3.80 -27.21 10.45
C THR A 253 -3.99 -25.74 10.07
N ALA A 254 -4.78 -25.00 10.85
CA ALA A 254 -4.95 -23.56 10.70
C ALA A 254 -3.67 -22.76 10.96
N ASP A 255 -2.74 -23.29 11.76
CA ASP A 255 -1.48 -22.64 12.13
C ASP A 255 -0.36 -22.93 11.12
N ASN A 256 -0.50 -23.99 10.31
CA ASN A 256 0.51 -24.45 9.36
C ASN A 256 1.01 -23.39 8.37
N PRO A 257 0.16 -22.51 7.81
CA PRO A 257 0.64 -21.45 6.93
C PRO A 257 1.69 -20.54 7.61
N PHE A 258 1.49 -20.22 8.89
CA PHE A 258 2.41 -19.36 9.64
C PHE A 258 3.71 -20.07 9.99
N ALA A 259 3.64 -21.36 10.32
CA ALA A 259 4.82 -22.22 10.48
C ALA A 259 5.68 -22.25 9.20
N SER A 260 5.04 -22.39 8.03
CA SER A 260 5.74 -22.35 6.74
C SER A 260 6.35 -20.99 6.42
N VAL A 261 5.69 -19.88 6.78
CA VAL A 261 6.26 -18.53 6.62
C VAL A 261 7.50 -18.36 7.49
N LEU A 262 7.45 -18.78 8.76
CA LEU A 262 8.61 -18.75 9.64
C LEU A 262 9.75 -19.62 9.09
N GLN A 263 9.46 -20.83 8.64
CA GLN A 263 10.45 -21.71 8.01
C GLN A 263 11.12 -21.02 6.81
N TYR A 264 10.33 -20.44 5.91
CA TYR A 264 10.85 -19.74 4.76
C TYR A 264 11.78 -18.58 5.15
N ARG A 265 11.36 -17.75 6.11
CA ARG A 265 12.17 -16.61 6.60
C ARG A 265 13.48 -17.05 7.24
N LEU A 266 13.45 -18.11 8.06
CA LEU A 266 14.65 -18.65 8.69
C LEU A 266 15.62 -19.22 7.65
N LEU A 267 15.12 -20.00 6.68
CA LEU A 267 15.94 -20.60 5.63
C LEU A 267 16.59 -19.55 4.73
N THR A 268 15.89 -18.47 4.37
CA THR A 268 16.47 -17.40 3.54
C THR A 268 17.53 -16.58 4.27
N GLN A 269 17.51 -16.59 5.61
CA GLN A 269 18.54 -15.99 6.45
C GLN A 269 19.68 -16.97 6.82
N GLY A 270 19.63 -18.23 6.35
CA GLY A 270 20.66 -19.24 6.57
C GLY A 270 20.51 -20.07 7.84
N TYR A 271 19.38 -19.98 8.54
CA TYR A 271 19.08 -20.78 9.72
C TYR A 271 18.33 -22.07 9.32
N PRO A 272 18.86 -23.27 9.62
CA PRO A 272 18.20 -24.53 9.27
C PRO A 272 16.87 -24.67 10.01
N ALA A 273 15.77 -24.79 9.27
CA ALA A 273 14.43 -24.91 9.84
C ALA A 273 13.57 -25.98 9.15
N ASN A 274 12.85 -26.78 9.94
CA ASN A 274 11.93 -27.81 9.44
C ASN A 274 10.55 -27.73 10.10
N VAL A 275 9.49 -27.89 9.32
CA VAL A 275 8.11 -27.96 9.81
C VAL A 275 7.66 -29.42 9.85
N CYS A 276 7.09 -29.86 10.96
CA CYS A 276 6.46 -31.19 11.09
C CYS A 276 4.98 -31.03 11.42
N GLN A 277 4.12 -31.55 10.55
CA GLN A 277 2.66 -31.43 10.68
C GLN A 277 1.99 -32.74 11.11
N ASP A 278 2.67 -33.87 10.97
CA ASP A 278 2.15 -35.18 11.36
C ASP A 278 2.38 -35.44 12.85
N PRO A 279 1.32 -35.62 13.67
CA PRO A 279 1.45 -35.87 15.10
C PRO A 279 2.29 -37.11 15.47
N ALA A 280 2.26 -38.16 14.64
CA ALA A 280 3.08 -39.35 14.88
C ALA A 280 4.57 -39.04 14.67
N LEU A 281 4.89 -38.23 13.66
CA LEU A 281 6.27 -37.79 13.39
C LEU A 281 6.74 -36.73 14.39
N MET A 282 5.85 -35.92 14.98
CA MET A 282 6.22 -34.95 16.01
C MET A 282 6.89 -35.63 17.21
N GLY A 283 6.36 -36.77 17.69
CA GLY A 283 6.96 -37.52 18.79
C GLY A 283 8.35 -38.06 18.45
N ILE A 284 8.50 -38.68 17.27
CA ILE A 284 9.80 -39.18 16.79
C ILE A 284 10.80 -38.02 16.64
N THR A 285 10.38 -36.91 16.03
CA THR A 285 11.22 -35.71 15.86
C THR A 285 11.64 -35.14 17.21
N ALA A 286 10.70 -34.97 18.14
CA ALA A 286 10.96 -34.46 19.48
C ALA A 286 11.96 -35.32 20.27
N SER A 287 11.92 -36.65 20.09
CA SER A 287 12.85 -37.58 20.73
C SER A 287 14.31 -37.43 20.29
N MET A 288 14.52 -36.87 19.10
CA MET A 288 15.85 -36.66 18.52
C MET A 288 16.37 -35.23 18.77
N LEU A 289 15.58 -34.36 19.39
CA LEU A 289 16.02 -33.02 19.72
C LEU A 289 17.02 -33.04 20.87
N GLY A 290 17.77 -31.96 21.05
CA GLY A 290 18.65 -31.78 22.19
C GLY A 290 19.26 -30.39 22.30
N ALA A 291 20.30 -30.28 23.10
CA ALA A 291 20.95 -29.01 23.41
C ALA A 291 21.42 -28.26 22.15
N GLY A 292 21.01 -26.99 22.05
CA GLY A 292 21.29 -26.12 20.90
C GLY A 292 20.34 -26.29 19.72
N GLN A 293 19.26 -27.07 19.87
CA GLN A 293 18.12 -27.05 18.95
C GLN A 293 16.94 -26.33 19.58
N VAL A 294 16.15 -25.66 18.75
CA VAL A 294 14.97 -24.91 19.18
C VAL A 294 13.72 -25.55 18.60
N LEU A 295 12.73 -25.78 19.44
CA LEU A 295 11.39 -26.16 19.05
C LEU A 295 10.47 -24.93 19.14
N VAL A 296 9.96 -24.48 18.00
CA VAL A 296 8.90 -23.47 17.91
C VAL A 296 7.56 -24.18 17.80
N VAL A 297 6.59 -23.80 18.62
CA VAL A 297 5.23 -24.35 18.59
C VAL A 297 4.23 -23.23 18.35
N PHE A 298 3.53 -23.28 17.21
CA PHE A 298 2.34 -22.48 16.99
C PHE A 298 1.14 -23.15 17.65
N ALA A 299 0.52 -22.45 18.59
CA ALA A 299 -0.63 -22.91 19.36
C ALA A 299 -1.71 -21.82 19.38
N GLY A 300 -2.17 -21.44 18.19
CA GLY A 300 -3.31 -20.51 18.03
C GLY A 300 -4.63 -21.12 18.54
N THR A 301 -4.70 -22.44 18.60
CA THR A 301 -5.78 -23.21 19.22
C THR A 301 -5.24 -24.15 20.31
N PRO A 302 -6.09 -24.64 21.22
CA PRO A 302 -5.68 -25.60 22.24
C PRO A 302 -4.97 -26.84 21.63
N PRO A 303 -3.75 -27.19 22.10
CA PRO A 303 -2.99 -28.29 21.54
C PRO A 303 -3.54 -29.66 21.95
N GLY A 304 -3.46 -30.63 21.04
CA GLY A 304 -3.80 -32.03 21.32
C GLY A 304 -2.74 -32.74 22.18
N SER A 305 -3.10 -33.89 22.76
CA SER A 305 -2.23 -34.67 23.64
C SER A 305 -0.91 -35.11 23.00
N ALA A 306 -0.92 -35.44 21.70
CA ALA A 306 0.27 -35.82 20.96
C ALA A 306 1.30 -34.67 20.89
N LEU A 307 0.85 -33.45 20.59
CA LEU A 307 1.72 -32.27 20.56
C LEU A 307 2.24 -31.94 21.97
N ILE A 308 1.36 -31.99 22.99
CA ILE A 308 1.77 -31.77 24.38
C ILE A 308 2.86 -32.76 24.78
N ALA A 309 2.68 -34.06 24.50
CA ALA A 309 3.66 -35.09 24.79
C ALA A 309 4.99 -34.85 24.03
N ALA A 310 4.93 -34.47 22.75
CA ALA A 310 6.12 -34.16 21.95
C ALA A 310 6.89 -32.95 22.52
N VAL A 311 6.19 -31.89 22.94
CA VAL A 311 6.83 -30.72 23.56
C VAL A 311 7.50 -31.09 24.89
N HIS A 312 6.84 -31.91 25.73
CA HIS A 312 7.44 -32.43 26.96
C HIS A 312 8.69 -33.26 26.69
N GLN A 313 8.65 -34.11 25.66
CA GLN A 313 9.77 -34.94 25.27
C GLN A 313 10.96 -34.11 24.76
N ALA A 314 10.71 -33.13 23.91
CA ALA A 314 11.73 -32.19 23.44
C ALA A 314 12.40 -31.44 24.60
N ARG A 315 11.60 -31.02 25.60
CA ARG A 315 12.10 -30.37 26.82
C ARG A 315 13.03 -31.30 27.59
N TRP A 316 12.60 -32.54 27.80
CA TRP A 316 13.40 -33.55 28.50
C TRP A 316 14.72 -33.84 27.80
N ALA A 317 14.74 -33.77 26.47
CA ALA A 317 15.95 -33.94 25.68
C ALA A 317 16.89 -32.72 25.72
N GLY A 318 16.43 -31.58 26.28
CA GLY A 318 17.23 -30.36 26.46
C GLY A 318 17.12 -29.36 25.31
N ALA A 319 16.09 -29.45 24.48
CA ALA A 319 15.80 -28.44 23.47
C ALA A 319 15.15 -27.19 24.10
N ASP A 320 15.50 -26.03 23.57
CA ASP A 320 14.84 -24.78 23.93
C ASP A 320 13.47 -24.69 23.26
N ILE A 321 12.46 -24.17 23.98
CA ILE A 321 11.07 -24.16 23.51
C ILE A 321 10.55 -22.73 23.41
N ILE A 322 10.04 -22.38 22.23
CA ILE A 322 9.32 -21.13 21.97
C ILE A 322 7.87 -21.49 21.66
N VAL A 323 6.93 -20.93 22.42
CA VAL A 323 5.48 -21.14 22.22
C VAL A 323 4.85 -19.84 21.74
N ILE A 324 4.22 -19.87 20.57
CA ILE A 324 3.47 -18.76 19.99
C ILE A 324 1.99 -19.14 20.09
N GLY A 325 1.28 -18.59 21.08
CA GLY A 325 -0.06 -19.09 21.43
C GLY A 325 -0.63 -18.45 22.70
N GLN A 326 -1.84 -18.86 23.08
CA GLN A 326 -2.50 -18.32 24.27
C GLN A 326 -1.76 -18.72 25.57
N GLN A 327 -1.68 -17.80 26.55
CA GLN A 327 -0.92 -17.99 27.78
C GLN A 327 -1.41 -19.15 28.65
N GLU A 328 -2.69 -19.53 28.56
CA GLU A 328 -3.29 -20.62 29.36
C GLU A 328 -3.00 -22.03 28.83
N SER A 329 -2.07 -22.19 27.88
CA SER A 329 -1.84 -23.48 27.25
C SER A 329 -1.22 -24.51 28.20
N ALA A 330 -1.61 -25.78 28.01
CA ALA A 330 -0.99 -26.96 28.61
C ALA A 330 0.52 -27.11 28.32
N LEU A 331 1.09 -26.20 27.52
CA LEU A 331 2.51 -26.15 27.18
C LEU A 331 3.29 -25.21 28.11
N SER A 332 2.62 -24.42 28.96
CA SER A 332 3.24 -23.42 29.83
C SER A 332 4.30 -24.04 30.76
N HIS A 333 5.47 -23.41 30.80
CA HIS A 333 6.60 -23.82 31.63
C HIS A 333 7.56 -22.64 31.80
N GLN A 334 8.20 -22.52 32.98
CA GLN A 334 9.07 -21.38 33.31
C GLN A 334 10.27 -21.21 32.38
N GLN A 335 10.71 -22.29 31.74
CA GLN A 335 11.86 -22.28 30.82
C GLN A 335 11.47 -21.98 29.36
N ASN A 336 10.18 -22.01 29.01
CA ASN A 336 9.77 -21.69 27.66
C ASN A 336 9.78 -20.16 27.46
N VAL A 337 10.04 -19.74 26.23
CA VAL A 337 9.70 -18.38 25.79
C VAL A 337 8.29 -18.41 25.25
N THR A 338 7.35 -17.75 25.93
CA THR A 338 5.95 -17.67 25.51
C THR A 338 5.67 -16.31 24.88
N LEU A 339 5.11 -16.32 23.67
CA LEU A 339 4.69 -15.14 22.92
C LEU A 339 3.15 -15.20 22.77
N PRO A 340 2.40 -14.39 23.53
CA PRO A 340 0.94 -14.43 23.54
C PRO A 340 0.33 -14.09 22.18
N LEU A 341 -0.77 -14.78 21.84
CA LEU A 341 -1.58 -14.54 20.65
C LEU A 341 -3.02 -14.17 21.02
N ASN A 342 -3.48 -13.02 20.52
CA ASN A 342 -4.87 -12.58 20.64
C ASN A 342 -5.67 -12.91 19.37
N ASP A 343 -5.05 -12.75 18.19
CA ASP A 343 -5.57 -13.20 16.91
C ASP A 343 -4.60 -14.22 16.31
N ALA A 344 -5.10 -15.44 16.06
CA ALA A 344 -4.26 -16.53 15.60
C ALA A 344 -3.66 -16.31 14.19
N ARG A 345 -4.26 -15.45 13.36
CA ARG A 345 -3.81 -15.25 11.97
C ARG A 345 -2.83 -14.10 11.84
N TYR A 346 -3.31 -12.89 12.07
CA TYR A 346 -2.51 -11.68 11.92
C TYR A 346 -1.53 -11.53 13.07
N GLY A 347 -1.90 -11.97 14.28
CA GLY A 347 -1.00 -11.99 15.43
C GLY A 347 0.19 -12.92 15.23
N SER A 348 0.00 -14.08 14.60
CA SER A 348 1.08 -15.01 14.26
C SER A 348 2.05 -14.40 13.26
N LEU A 349 1.53 -13.74 12.21
CA LEU A 349 2.35 -13.05 11.22
C LEU A 349 3.16 -11.92 11.85
N LEU A 350 2.53 -11.09 12.69
CA LEU A 350 3.20 -10.02 13.42
C LEU A 350 4.35 -10.56 14.28
N ILE A 351 4.14 -11.65 15.02
CA ILE A 351 5.20 -12.27 15.84
C ILE A 351 6.34 -12.79 14.96
N VAL A 352 6.03 -13.43 13.83
CA VAL A 352 7.05 -13.92 12.89
C VAL A 352 7.90 -12.77 12.37
N ASP A 353 7.28 -11.65 11.99
CA ASP A 353 8.01 -10.45 11.54
C ASP A 353 8.89 -9.89 12.66
N LEU A 354 8.34 -9.69 13.87
CA LEU A 354 9.08 -9.15 15.00
C LEU A 354 10.29 -10.02 15.39
N ILE A 355 10.14 -11.34 15.38
CA ILE A 355 11.26 -12.26 15.65
C ILE A 355 12.31 -12.16 14.55
N CYS A 356 11.90 -12.26 13.29
CA CYS A 356 12.83 -12.31 12.17
C CYS A 356 13.57 -10.99 11.94
N ASP A 357 12.96 -9.85 12.31
CA ASP A 357 13.59 -8.53 12.24
C ASP A 357 14.55 -8.29 13.43
N SER A 358 14.37 -9.02 14.53
CA SER A 358 15.24 -8.97 15.71
C SER A 358 16.44 -9.95 15.64
N MET A 359 16.49 -10.80 14.61
CA MET A 359 17.58 -11.75 14.34
C MET A 359 18.67 -11.12 13.48
#